data_AF-A0A925EJR5-F1
#
_entry.id   AF-A0A925EJR5-F1
#
_cell.length_a   1.000
_cell.length_b   1.000
_cell.length_c   1.000
_cell.angle_alpha   90.00
_cell.angle_beta   90.00
_cell.angle_gamma   90.00
#
_symmetry.space_group_name_H-M   'P 1'
#
loop_
_entity.id
_entity.type
_entity.pdbx_description
1 polymer ?
#
loop_
_entity_poly.entity_id
_entity_poly.type
_entity_poly.pdbx_seq_one_letter_code
_entity_poly.pdbx_strand_id
1 'polypeptide(L)'
;MTTISNELGLQLHDRWTKAEVLTAEEQAQLQVWYQQQDAEEAQNLSPFSTTAETSGLPVQVDIALTQLMTVIQQVRQVTSENEVLRREISALQQQLGTLKFA
;
A
#
# COMPACT_ATOMS: atom_id res chain seq x y z
N MET A 1 31.22 29.59 8.64
CA MET A 1 30.19 29.11 7.70
C MET A 1 29.38 30.31 7.28
N THR A 2 29.63 30.82 6.08
CA THR A 2 28.97 32.00 5.55
C THR A 2 27.64 31.55 4.97
N THR A 3 26.55 31.71 5.73
CA THR A 3 25.19 31.50 5.22
C THR A 3 24.88 32.59 4.20
N ILE A 4 24.42 32.19 3.03
CA ILE A 4 24.08 33.12 1.94
C ILE A 4 22.59 33.37 1.97
N SER A 5 22.19 34.64 1.79
CA SER A 5 20.77 35.01 1.73
C SER A 5 20.10 34.38 0.51
N ASN A 6 18.86 33.92 0.65
CA ASN A 6 18.10 33.27 -0.41
C ASN A 6 17.94 34.16 -1.66
N GLU A 7 17.83 35.48 -1.46
CA GLU A 7 17.74 36.46 -2.55
C GLU A 7 19.03 36.50 -3.40
N LEU A 8 20.18 36.40 -2.76
CA LEU A 8 21.47 36.39 -3.46
C LEU A 8 21.70 35.06 -4.18
N GLY A 9 21.30 33.94 -3.57
CA GLY A 9 21.31 32.62 -4.22
C GLY A 9 20.47 32.58 -5.50
N LEU A 10 19.25 33.13 -5.45
CA LEU A 10 18.36 33.23 -6.61
C LEU A 10 18.92 34.11 -7.74
N GLN A 11 19.53 35.25 -7.39
CA GLN A 11 20.16 36.12 -8.39
C GLN A 11 21.35 35.45 -9.08
N LEU A 12 22.20 34.76 -8.32
CA LEU A 12 23.33 34.02 -8.89
C LEU A 12 22.85 32.82 -9.73
N HIS A 13 21.79 32.13 -9.31
CA HIS A 13 21.15 31.06 -10.06
C HIS A 13 20.59 31.54 -11.41
N ASP A 14 19.90 32.68 -11.43
CA ASP A 14 19.33 33.27 -12.65
C ASP A 14 20.44 33.67 -13.64
N ARG A 15 21.51 34.30 -13.14
CA ARG A 15 22.69 34.66 -13.95
C ARG A 15 23.39 33.42 -14.51
N TRP A 16 23.57 32.38 -13.70
CA TRP A 16 24.16 31.11 -14.14
C TRP A 16 23.33 30.43 -15.23
N THR A 17 22.01 30.41 -15.07
CA THR A 17 21.06 29.81 -16.04
C THR A 17 21.03 30.59 -17.36
N LYS A 18 21.31 31.90 -17.32
CA LYS A 18 21.49 32.76 -18.50
C LYS A 18 22.88 32.66 -19.13
N ALA A 19 23.72 31.73 -18.65
CA ALA A 19 25.10 31.53 -19.09
C ALA A 19 26.01 32.76 -18.91
N GLU A 20 25.71 33.63 -17.95
CA GLU A 20 26.61 34.71 -17.57
C GLU A 20 27.85 34.16 -16.83
N VAL A 21 29.01 34.78 -17.06
CA VAL A 21 30.25 34.38 -16.39
C VAL A 21 30.21 34.85 -14.94
N LEU A 22 30.10 33.90 -14.02
CA LEU A 22 30.26 34.13 -12.59
C LEU A 22 31.75 34.05 -12.23
N THR A 23 32.17 34.90 -11.30
CA THR A 23 33.50 34.81 -10.69
C THR A 23 33.63 33.55 -9.83
N ALA A 24 34.86 33.13 -9.54
CA ALA A 24 35.12 31.95 -8.70
C ALA A 24 34.50 32.08 -7.29
N GLU A 25 34.42 33.30 -6.76
CA GLU A 25 33.78 33.60 -5.49
C GLU A 25 32.26 33.47 -5.55
N GLU A 26 31.63 34.02 -6.59
CA GLU A 26 30.18 33.87 -6.83
C GLU A 26 29.79 32.41 -7.10
N GLN A 27 30.65 31.63 -7.76
CA GLN A 27 30.41 30.21 -7.99
C GLN A 27 30.47 29.40 -6.68
N ALA A 28 31.42 29.70 -5.80
CA ALA A 28 31.49 29.10 -4.48
C ALA A 28 30.26 29.46 -3.63
N GLN A 29 29.78 30.70 -3.76
CA GLN A 29 28.55 31.16 -3.11
C GLN A 29 27.31 30.40 -3.63
N LEU A 30 27.17 30.27 -4.94
CA LEU A 30 26.08 29.50 -5.54
C LEU A 30 26.10 28.02 -5.14
N GLN A 31 27.29 27.42 -5.04
CA GLN A 31 27.46 26.03 -4.61
C GLN A 31 27.04 25.81 -3.15
N VAL A 32 27.38 26.74 -2.24
CA VAL A 32 26.94 26.70 -0.84
C VAL A 32 25.42 26.82 -0.75
N TRP A 33 24.81 27.68 -1.57
CA TRP A 33 23.36 27.83 -1.61
C TRP A 33 22.66 26.56 -2.12
N TYR A 34 23.16 25.92 -3.17
CA TYR A 34 22.62 24.62 -3.62
C TYR A 34 22.75 23.53 -2.57
N GLN A 35 23.90 23.43 -1.89
CA GLN A 35 24.07 22.46 -0.80
C GLN A 35 23.07 22.67 0.35
N GLN A 36 22.73 23.93 0.63
CA GLN A 36 21.72 24.25 1.63
C GLN A 36 20.32 23.84 1.15
N GLN A 37 19.96 24.12 -0.10
CA GLN A 37 18.68 23.70 -0.68
C GLN A 37 18.57 22.17 -0.71
N ASP A 38 19.60 21.46 -1.15
CA ASP A 38 19.63 19.99 -1.14
C ASP A 38 19.45 19.42 0.27
N ALA A 39 20.04 20.05 1.29
CA ALA A 39 19.90 19.62 2.68
C ALA A 39 18.48 19.88 3.24
N GLU A 40 17.88 21.01 2.90
CA GLU A 40 16.51 21.37 3.26
C GLU A 40 15.49 20.46 2.54
N GLU A 41 15.71 20.16 1.26
CA GLU A 41 14.93 19.20 0.48
C GLU A 41 15.08 17.78 1.04
N ALA A 42 16.30 17.34 1.35
CA ALA A 42 16.53 16.01 1.94
C ALA A 42 15.80 15.86 3.29
N GLN A 43 15.75 16.91 4.11
CA GLN A 43 14.98 16.90 5.36
C GLN A 43 13.46 16.83 5.10
N ASN A 44 12.96 17.58 4.11
CA ASN A 44 11.55 17.57 3.73
C ASN A 44 11.11 16.29 3.02
N LEU A 45 12.03 15.57 2.37
CA LEU A 45 11.81 14.26 1.76
C LEU A 45 11.96 13.11 2.77
N SER A 46 12.53 13.38 3.94
CA SER A 46 12.72 12.40 5.01
C SER A 46 11.44 11.84 5.69
N PRO A 47 10.20 12.37 5.54
CA PRO A 47 9.01 11.70 6.09
C PRO A 47 8.39 10.67 5.14
N PHE A 48 9.03 10.30 4.02
CA PHE A 48 8.71 9.06 3.29
C PHE A 48 9.54 7.86 3.75
N SER A 49 10.03 7.91 5.01
CA SER A 49 10.48 6.71 5.71
C SER A 49 9.33 5.72 5.76
N THR A 50 9.40 4.80 4.81
CA THR A 50 8.44 3.77 4.49
C THR A 50 8.46 2.70 5.57
N THR A 51 7.91 2.95 6.75
CA THR A 51 7.87 1.92 7.81
C THR A 51 6.76 2.18 8.83
N ALA A 52 5.50 1.88 8.49
CA ALA A 52 4.49 1.41 9.45
C ALA A 52 3.18 1.01 8.74
N GLU A 53 2.70 1.82 7.79
CA GLU A 53 1.33 1.67 7.26
C GLU A 53 1.24 0.67 6.08
N THR A 54 2.26 0.59 5.23
CA THR A 54 2.27 -0.33 4.07
C THR A 54 2.63 -1.78 4.42
N SER A 55 3.27 -2.02 5.57
CA SER A 55 3.60 -3.39 6.04
C SER A 55 2.39 -4.16 6.58
N GLY A 56 1.31 -3.47 6.97
CA GLY A 56 0.10 -4.12 7.49
C GLY A 56 -0.86 -4.60 6.42
N LEU A 57 -0.90 -3.94 5.26
CA LEU A 57 -1.84 -4.23 4.17
C LEU A 57 -1.68 -5.64 3.58
N PRO A 58 -0.48 -6.10 3.21
CA PRO A 58 -0.30 -7.47 2.70
C PRO A 58 -0.73 -8.54 3.71
N VAL A 59 -0.40 -8.34 4.99
CA VAL A 59 -0.78 -9.27 6.07
C VAL A 59 -2.29 -9.31 6.27
N GLN A 60 -2.97 -8.16 6.20
CA GLN A 60 -4.43 -8.09 6.28
C GLN A 60 -5.12 -8.79 5.11
N VAL A 61 -4.56 -8.67 3.90
CA VAL A 61 -5.06 -9.37 2.71
C VAL A 61 -4.90 -10.89 2.87
N ASP A 62 -3.74 -11.37 3.33
CA ASP A 62 -3.51 -12.80 3.54
C ASP A 62 -4.43 -13.40 4.63
N ILE A 63 -4.66 -12.65 5.72
CA ILE A 63 -5.61 -13.04 6.77
C ILE A 63 -7.03 -13.14 6.19
N ALA A 64 -7.46 -12.13 5.42
CA ALA A 64 -8.78 -12.12 4.80
C ALA A 64 -8.98 -13.28 3.82
N LEU A 65 -7.96 -13.60 3.01
CA LEU A 65 -8.00 -14.74 2.09
C LEU A 65 -8.12 -16.07 2.84
N THR A 66 -7.37 -16.23 3.93
CA THR A 66 -7.41 -17.45 4.76
C THR A 66 -8.79 -17.64 5.41
N GLN A 67 -9.38 -16.57 5.93
CA GLN A 67 -10.74 -16.58 6.48
C GLN A 67 -11.78 -16.95 5.41
N LEU A 68 -11.68 -16.35 4.22
CA LEU A 68 -12.60 -16.60 3.12
C LEU A 68 -12.52 -18.05 2.62
N MET A 69 -11.31 -18.61 2.53
CA MET A 69 -11.11 -20.03 2.22
C MET A 69 -11.77 -20.95 3.26
N THR A 70 -11.64 -20.61 4.54
CA THR A 70 -12.23 -21.37 5.64
C THR A 70 -13.76 -21.37 5.55
N VAL A 71 -14.36 -20.19 5.32
CA VAL A 71 -15.82 -20.05 5.15
C VAL A 71 -16.30 -20.83 3.93
N ILE A 72 -15.58 -20.79 2.80
CA ILE A 72 -15.94 -21.57 1.61
C ILE A 72 -15.93 -23.07 1.90
N GLN A 73 -14.93 -23.56 2.63
CA GLN A 73 -14.87 -24.98 3.01
C GLN A 73 -16.06 -25.38 3.88
N GLN A 74 -16.41 -24.54 4.87
CA GLN A 74 -17.58 -24.77 5.73
C GLN A 74 -18.89 -24.79 4.93
N VAL A 75 -19.09 -23.83 4.02
CA VAL A 75 -20.27 -23.79 3.16
C VAL A 75 -20.38 -25.07 2.33
N ARG A 76 -19.28 -25.50 1.69
CA ARG A 76 -19.26 -26.75 0.90
C ARG A 76 -19.63 -27.97 1.73
N GLN A 77 -19.10 -28.06 2.96
CA GLN A 77 -19.41 -29.14 3.88
C GLN A 77 -20.91 -29.15 4.21
N VAL A 78 -21.47 -28.01 4.64
CA VAL A 78 -22.89 -27.89 5.00
C VAL A 78 -23.80 -28.18 3.81
N THR A 79 -23.42 -27.77 2.59
CA THR A 79 -24.17 -28.08 1.36
C THR A 79 -24.17 -29.58 1.09
N SER A 80 -23.02 -30.25 1.18
CA SER A 80 -22.92 -31.70 1.01
C SER A 80 -23.77 -32.46 2.03
N GLU A 81 -23.68 -32.08 3.31
CA GLU A 81 -24.48 -32.67 4.38
C GLU A 81 -25.99 -32.48 4.13
N ASN A 82 -26.40 -31.29 3.66
CA ASN A 82 -27.79 -31.02 3.29
C ASN A 82 -28.28 -31.93 2.15
N GLU A 83 -27.46 -32.15 1.13
CA GLU A 83 -27.82 -33.02 0.01
C GLU A 83 -27.99 -34.48 0.44
N VAL A 84 -27.17 -34.95 1.38
CA VAL A 84 -27.32 -36.29 1.98
C VAL A 84 -28.64 -36.37 2.75
N LEU A 85 -28.90 -35.43 3.66
CA LEU A 85 -30.13 -35.41 4.46
C LEU A 85 -31.40 -35.34 3.59
N ARG A 86 -31.38 -34.54 2.51
CA ARG A 86 -32.51 -34.46 1.56
C ARG A 86 -32.78 -35.79 0.87
N ARG A 87 -31.73 -36.55 0.52
CA ARG A 87 -31.87 -37.89 -0.07
C ARG A 87 -32.45 -38.87 0.95
N GLU A 88 -31.97 -38.85 2.18
CA GLU A 88 -32.49 -39.70 3.27
C GLU A 88 -33.96 -39.42 3.56
N ILE A 89 -34.34 -38.14 3.68
CA ILE A 89 -35.74 -37.73 3.86
C ILE A 89 -36.62 -38.25 2.73
N SER A 90 -36.17 -38.12 1.48
CA SER A 90 -36.91 -38.59 0.32
C SER A 90 -37.09 -40.12 0.33
N ALA A 91 -36.05 -40.87 0.69
CA ALA A 91 -36.11 -42.33 0.80
C ALA A 91 -37.08 -42.77 1.92
N LEU A 92 -37.00 -42.14 3.09
CA LEU A 92 -37.91 -42.42 4.21
C LEU A 92 -39.36 -42.09 3.86
N GLN A 93 -39.61 -40.97 3.18
CA GLN A 93 -40.95 -40.60 2.72
C GLN A 93 -41.52 -41.62 1.72
N GLN A 94 -40.70 -42.15 0.81
CA GLN A 94 -41.12 -43.21 -0.11
C GLN A 94 -41.48 -44.50 0.64
N GLN A 95 -40.65 -44.94 1.59
CA GLN A 95 -40.92 -46.14 2.40
C GLN A 95 -42.23 -46.01 3.19
N LEU A 96 -42.44 -44.87 3.85
CA LEU A 96 -43.67 -44.59 4.58
C LEU A 96 -44.89 -44.54 3.65
N GLY A 97 -44.74 -43.99 2.45
CA GLY A 97 -45.77 -44.03 1.42
C GLY A 97 -46.14 -45.46 1.04
N THR A 98 -45.16 -46.30 0.71
CA THR A 98 -45.40 -47.71 0.35
C THR A 98 -46.03 -48.53 1.47
N LEU A 99 -45.62 -48.32 2.72
CA LEU A 99 -46.18 -48.99 3.89
C LEU A 99 -47.62 -48.55 4.21
N LYS A 100 -48.01 -47.33 3.83
CA LYS A 100 -49.36 -46.79 4.08
C LYS A 100 -50.39 -47.25 3.05
N PHE A 101 -49.93 -47.81 1.92
CA PHE A 101 -50.76 -48.32 0.83
C PHE A 101 -50.64 -49.85 0.63
N ALA A 102 -49.88 -50.54 1.51
CA ALA A 102 -49.84 -52.00 1.61
C ALA A 102 -50.76 -52.48 2.75
#